data_AF-A0A4P5VZR7-F1
#
_entry.id   AF-A0A4P5VZR7-F1
#
_cell.length_a   1.000
_cell.length_b   1.000
_cell.length_c   1.000
_cell.angle_alpha   90.00
_cell.angle_beta   90.00
_cell.angle_gamma   90.00
#
_symmetry.space_group_name_H-M   'P 1'
#
loop_
_entity.id
_entity.type
_entity.pdbx_description
1 polymer ?
#
loop_
_entity_poly.entity_id
_entity_poly.type
_entity_poly.pdbx_seq_one_letter_code
_entity_poly.pdbx_strand_id
1 'polypeptide(L)'
;MMLPLVSLVFAMDFDTAVAELRTPATWCAGAAALAAMRDERALAALLDAYARPIEASKVCLLEAVEQLARGGAVEALLSNGDVARALRAMSLCADDRWIPLLEAEVGLTRATEAALDVMRLQRRTEAWEAACVRLLNHPAPDVRVAVAALLAHRSATREAVSARLQIETDIAVIAALNAALAPA
;
A
#
# COMPACT_ATOMS: atom_id res chain seq x y z
N MET A 1 29.04 6.37 -48.13
CA MET A 1 27.94 7.21 -47.62
C MET A 1 27.12 6.39 -46.64
N MET A 2 27.30 6.61 -45.34
CA MET A 2 26.44 6.04 -44.30
C MET A 2 25.39 7.09 -43.94
N LEU A 3 24.11 6.75 -44.09
CA LEU A 3 23.02 7.51 -43.48
C LEU A 3 22.77 6.90 -42.09
N PRO A 4 22.78 7.69 -41.00
CA PRO A 4 22.27 7.21 -39.73
C PRO A 4 20.75 7.15 -39.84
N LEU A 5 20.19 5.95 -39.71
CA LEU A 5 18.78 5.73 -39.42
C LEU A 5 18.48 6.38 -38.05
N VAL A 6 17.96 7.60 -38.09
CA VAL A 6 17.31 8.21 -36.94
C VAL A 6 16.01 7.45 -36.73
N SER A 7 16.03 6.44 -35.87
CA SER A 7 14.81 5.83 -35.32
C SER A 7 14.10 6.89 -34.49
N LEU A 8 13.23 7.67 -35.13
CA LEU A 8 12.16 8.43 -34.47
C LEU A 8 11.18 7.41 -33.90
N VAL A 9 11.50 6.86 -32.73
CA VAL A 9 10.48 6.28 -31.86
C VAL A 9 9.63 7.45 -31.41
N PHE A 10 8.46 7.63 -32.02
CA PHE A 10 7.47 8.59 -31.51
C PHE A 10 7.13 8.16 -30.08
N ALA A 11 7.68 8.89 -29.12
CA ALA A 11 7.32 8.72 -27.72
C ALA A 11 5.83 9.06 -27.59
N MET A 12 5.03 8.10 -27.10
CA MET A 12 3.63 8.31 -26.76
C MET A 12 3.55 9.44 -25.74
N ASP A 13 2.66 10.41 -25.93
CA ASP A 13 2.42 11.48 -24.94
C ASP A 13 1.51 11.00 -23.81
N PHE A 14 1.41 11.81 -22.75
CA PHE A 14 0.66 11.45 -21.54
C PHE A 14 -0.82 11.17 -21.83
N ASP A 15 -1.48 12.05 -22.59
CA ASP A 15 -2.92 11.94 -22.88
C ASP A 15 -3.22 10.70 -23.73
N THR A 16 -2.34 10.39 -24.69
CA THR A 16 -2.40 9.15 -25.48
C THR A 16 -2.20 7.94 -24.57
N ALA A 17 -1.21 7.95 -23.69
CA ALA A 17 -0.95 6.83 -22.78
C ALA A 17 -2.11 6.55 -21.82
N VAL A 18 -2.77 7.60 -21.33
CA VAL A 18 -4.02 7.46 -20.55
C VAL A 18 -5.17 6.93 -21.41
N ALA A 19 -5.27 7.34 -22.68
CA ALA A 19 -6.28 6.82 -23.60
C ALA A 19 -6.10 5.32 -23.86
N GLU A 20 -4.86 4.82 -23.92
CA GLU A 20 -4.54 3.39 -24.04
C GLU A 20 -4.96 2.58 -22.80
N LEU A 21 -5.10 3.20 -21.62
CA LEU A 21 -5.74 2.57 -20.44
C LEU A 21 -7.27 2.38 -20.61
N ARG A 22 -7.82 2.91 -21.71
CA ARG A 22 -9.14 2.71 -22.32
C ARG A 22 -9.57 1.24 -22.33
N THR A 23 -8.73 0.42 -22.94
CA THR A 23 -9.11 -0.94 -23.36
C THR A 23 -8.09 -1.97 -22.90
N PRO A 24 -8.52 -3.17 -22.46
CA PRO A 24 -7.60 -4.21 -21.99
C PRO A 24 -6.52 -4.59 -23.00
N ALA A 25 -6.84 -4.56 -24.29
CA ALA A 25 -5.92 -4.88 -25.37
C ALA A 25 -4.70 -3.95 -25.43
N THR A 26 -4.84 -2.73 -24.89
CA THR A 26 -3.84 -1.67 -25.00
C THR A 26 -3.26 -1.24 -23.65
N TRP A 27 -3.77 -1.79 -22.54
CA TRP A 27 -3.35 -1.43 -21.18
C TRP A 27 -1.85 -1.47 -20.97
N CYS A 28 -1.18 -2.53 -21.43
CA CYS A 28 0.24 -2.69 -21.17
C CYS A 28 1.10 -1.67 -21.92
N ALA A 29 0.70 -1.28 -23.13
CA ALA A 29 1.38 -0.22 -23.87
C ALA A 29 1.23 1.13 -23.16
N GLY A 30 0.00 1.48 -22.76
CA GLY A 30 -0.26 2.71 -22.00
C GLY A 30 0.45 2.73 -20.65
N ALA A 31 0.43 1.63 -19.91
CA ALA A 31 1.08 1.52 -18.60
C ALA A 31 2.59 1.63 -18.68
N ALA A 32 3.21 0.97 -19.66
CA ALA A 32 4.65 1.08 -19.90
C ALA A 32 5.05 2.52 -20.28
N ALA A 33 4.28 3.19 -21.14
CA ALA A 33 4.52 4.58 -21.51
C ALA A 33 4.42 5.52 -20.30
N LEU A 34 3.36 5.39 -19.50
CA LEU A 34 3.16 6.17 -18.27
C LEU A 34 4.29 5.95 -17.25
N ALA A 35 4.71 4.71 -17.03
CA ALA A 35 5.80 4.39 -16.12
C ALA A 35 7.15 4.97 -16.60
N ALA A 36 7.38 4.98 -17.92
CA ALA A 36 8.58 5.56 -18.52
C ALA A 36 8.65 7.09 -18.37
N MET A 37 7.51 7.78 -18.39
CA MET A 37 7.43 9.23 -18.18
C MET A 37 7.80 9.65 -16.76
N ARG A 38 7.59 8.77 -15.77
CA ARG A 38 7.78 9.05 -14.33
C ARG A 38 6.98 10.26 -13.84
N ASP A 39 5.85 10.56 -14.48
CA ASP A 39 4.94 11.61 -14.07
C ASP A 39 4.03 11.09 -12.95
N GLU A 40 4.02 11.76 -11.80
CA GLU A 40 3.25 11.35 -10.62
C GLU A 40 1.73 11.29 -10.90
N ARG A 41 1.24 12.10 -11.84
CA ARG A 41 -0.17 12.09 -12.28
C ARG A 41 -0.59 10.75 -12.89
N ALA A 42 0.37 9.98 -13.40
CA ALA A 42 0.11 8.67 -13.99
C ALA A 42 -0.41 7.65 -12.98
N LEU A 43 -0.01 7.75 -11.70
CA LEU A 43 -0.38 6.77 -10.69
C LEU A 43 -1.91 6.72 -10.52
N ALA A 44 -2.58 7.88 -10.49
CA ALA A 44 -4.04 7.94 -10.39
C ALA A 44 -4.72 7.25 -11.58
N ALA A 45 -4.26 7.49 -12.81
CA ALA A 45 -4.81 6.88 -14.01
C ALA A 45 -4.64 5.34 -14.02
N LEU A 46 -3.49 4.84 -13.56
CA LEU A 46 -3.22 3.42 -13.45
C LEU A 46 -4.10 2.74 -12.39
N LEU A 47 -4.31 3.37 -11.24
CA LEU A 47 -5.19 2.86 -10.19
C LEU A 47 -6.65 2.80 -10.66
N ASP A 48 -7.09 3.81 -11.40
CA ASP A 48 -8.45 3.86 -11.97
C ASP A 48 -8.63 2.78 -13.06
N ALA A 49 -7.60 2.49 -13.86
CA ALA A 49 -7.61 1.38 -14.82
C ALA A 49 -7.63 0.01 -14.10
N TYR A 50 -6.81 -0.15 -13.06
CA TYR A 50 -6.74 -1.37 -12.25
C TYR A 50 -8.06 -1.72 -11.56
N ALA A 51 -8.89 -0.72 -11.26
CA ALA A 51 -10.21 -0.89 -10.66
C ALA A 51 -11.23 -1.62 -11.54
N ARG A 52 -10.98 -1.75 -12.84
CA ARG A 52 -11.91 -2.38 -13.78
C ARG A 52 -11.90 -3.91 -13.65
N PRO A 53 -13.02 -4.61 -13.94
CA PRO A 53 -13.21 -6.03 -13.61
C PRO A 53 -12.46 -7.03 -14.52
N ILE A 54 -11.37 -6.64 -15.19
CA ILE A 54 -10.70 -7.47 -16.20
C ILE A 54 -9.33 -7.87 -15.68
N GLU A 55 -9.22 -9.08 -15.12
CA GLU A 55 -8.05 -9.49 -14.29
C GLU A 55 -6.84 -9.97 -15.09
N ALA A 56 -7.05 -10.64 -16.23
CA ALA A 56 -5.99 -11.34 -16.98
C ALA A 56 -4.84 -10.44 -17.47
N SER A 57 -5.05 -9.13 -17.56
CA SER A 57 -4.08 -8.16 -18.09
C SER A 57 -3.60 -7.14 -17.05
N LYS A 58 -3.85 -7.37 -15.75
CA LYS A 58 -3.50 -6.40 -14.70
C LYS A 58 -2.03 -6.41 -14.28
N VAL A 59 -1.25 -7.42 -14.68
CA VAL A 59 0.18 -7.54 -14.29
C VAL A 59 0.98 -6.32 -14.72
N CYS A 60 0.84 -5.86 -15.98
CA CYS A 60 1.55 -4.69 -16.47
C CYS A 60 1.10 -3.38 -15.79
N LEU A 61 -0.15 -3.31 -15.30
CA LEU A 61 -0.60 -2.19 -14.47
C LEU A 61 0.10 -2.19 -13.12
N LEU A 62 0.21 -3.36 -12.48
CA LEU A 62 0.90 -3.50 -11.19
C LEU A 62 2.38 -3.16 -11.29
N GLU A 63 3.07 -3.61 -12.34
CA GLU A 63 4.47 -3.26 -12.59
C GLU A 63 4.65 -1.74 -12.74
N ALA A 64 3.76 -1.08 -13.48
CA ALA A 64 3.79 0.38 -13.66
C ALA A 64 3.49 1.14 -12.35
N VAL A 65 2.51 0.68 -11.57
CA VAL A 65 2.20 1.21 -10.24
C VAL A 65 3.42 1.09 -9.33
N GLU A 66 4.06 -0.08 -9.28
CA GLU A 66 5.24 -0.32 -8.43
C GLU A 66 6.41 0.59 -8.83
N GLN A 67 6.64 0.77 -10.14
CA GLN A 67 7.68 1.67 -10.64
C GLN A 67 7.43 3.13 -10.23
N LEU A 68 6.20 3.63 -10.37
CA LEU A 68 5.85 5.00 -10.00
C LEU A 68 5.84 5.19 -8.47
N ALA A 69 5.39 4.19 -7.71
CA ALA A 69 5.43 4.22 -6.27
C ALA A 69 6.87 4.29 -5.74
N ARG A 70 7.82 3.57 -6.36
CA ARG A 70 9.26 3.74 -6.07
C ARG A 70 9.79 5.14 -6.40
N GLY A 71 9.16 5.82 -7.35
CA GLY A 71 9.53 7.16 -7.80
C GLY A 71 8.95 8.33 -6.99
N GLY A 72 8.19 8.08 -5.91
CA GLY A 72 7.63 9.13 -5.06
C GLY A 72 6.16 9.50 -5.37
N ALA A 73 5.52 8.83 -6.32
CA ALA A 73 4.15 9.18 -6.73
C ALA A 73 3.09 8.92 -5.65
N VAL A 74 3.37 8.03 -4.68
CA VAL A 74 2.48 7.76 -3.55
C VAL A 74 2.48 8.94 -2.57
N GLU A 75 3.67 9.48 -2.29
CA GLU A 75 3.88 10.66 -1.45
C GLU A 75 3.24 11.91 -2.09
N ALA A 76 3.27 12.00 -3.40
CA ALA A 76 2.56 13.04 -4.14
C ALA A 76 1.03 12.97 -3.97
N LEU A 77 0.44 11.77 -4.03
CA LEU A 77 -0.99 11.57 -3.75
C LEU A 77 -1.34 12.01 -2.32
N LEU A 78 -0.54 11.64 -1.33
CA LEU A 78 -0.73 12.06 0.06
C LEU A 78 -0.62 13.58 0.22
N SER A 79 0.39 14.20 -0.39
CA SER A 79 0.60 15.65 -0.34
C SER A 79 -0.55 16.44 -0.97
N ASN A 80 -1.21 15.85 -1.97
CA ASN A 80 -2.41 16.40 -2.61
C ASN A 80 -3.71 16.06 -1.87
N GLY A 81 -3.64 15.33 -0.75
CA GLY A 81 -4.79 14.94 0.07
C GLY A 81 -5.58 13.74 -0.47
N ASP A 82 -5.08 13.04 -1.51
CA ASP A 82 -5.72 11.84 -2.06
C ASP A 82 -5.26 10.57 -1.32
N VAL A 83 -5.58 10.53 -0.02
CA VAL A 83 -5.21 9.44 0.88
C VAL A 83 -5.79 8.10 0.40
N ALA A 84 -7.00 8.11 -0.15
CA ALA A 84 -7.65 6.89 -0.63
C ALA A 84 -6.87 6.23 -1.78
N ARG A 85 -6.41 7.00 -2.78
CA ARG A 85 -5.57 6.46 -3.85
C ARG A 85 -4.17 6.09 -3.35
N ALA A 86 -3.60 6.84 -2.42
CA ALA A 86 -2.31 6.51 -1.83
C ALA A 86 -2.34 5.14 -1.11
N LEU A 87 -3.32 4.94 -0.21
CA LEU A 87 -3.54 3.66 0.48
C LEU A 87 -3.80 2.53 -0.51
N ARG A 88 -4.56 2.79 -1.57
CA ARG A 88 -4.75 1.81 -2.64
C ARG A 88 -3.43 1.44 -3.32
N ALA A 89 -2.57 2.39 -3.68
CA ALA A 89 -1.26 2.08 -4.26
C ALA A 89 -0.39 1.24 -3.29
N MET A 90 -0.36 1.62 -2.02
CA MET A 90 0.36 0.87 -0.97
C MET A 90 -0.18 -0.57 -0.79
N SER A 91 -1.48 -0.77 -0.98
CA SER A 91 -2.10 -2.11 -0.93
C SER A 91 -1.66 -3.02 -2.08
N LEU A 92 -1.32 -2.44 -3.23
CA LEU A 92 -0.89 -3.16 -4.42
C LEU A 92 0.62 -3.44 -4.43
N CYS A 93 1.40 -2.63 -3.71
CA CYS A 93 2.86 -2.69 -3.72
C CYS A 93 3.42 -2.69 -2.29
N ALA A 94 3.54 -3.88 -1.70
CA ALA A 94 4.03 -4.03 -0.34
C ALA A 94 5.52 -3.63 -0.20
N ASP A 95 5.79 -2.62 0.63
CA ASP A 95 7.11 -2.00 0.81
C ASP A 95 7.25 -1.43 2.24
N ASP A 96 8.40 -1.66 2.88
CA ASP A 96 8.66 -1.20 4.25
C ASP A 96 8.64 0.33 4.37
N ARG A 97 8.88 1.05 3.27
CA ARG A 97 8.81 2.52 3.22
C ARG A 97 7.42 3.04 3.55
N TRP A 98 6.36 2.23 3.38
CA TRP A 98 4.99 2.61 3.70
C TRP A 98 4.65 2.49 5.18
N ILE A 99 5.42 1.72 5.96
CA ILE A 99 5.09 1.43 7.36
C ILE A 99 4.93 2.70 8.21
N PRO A 100 5.84 3.70 8.17
CA PRO A 100 5.66 4.92 8.95
C PRO A 100 4.42 5.74 8.52
N LEU A 101 4.10 5.74 7.23
CA LEU A 101 2.94 6.44 6.69
C LEU A 101 1.65 5.76 7.14
N LEU A 102 1.59 4.43 7.03
CA LEU A 102 0.44 3.64 7.47
C LEU A 102 0.23 3.78 8.98
N GLU A 103 1.29 3.74 9.79
CA GLU A 103 1.21 3.98 11.23
C GLU A 103 0.62 5.36 11.55
N ALA A 104 1.05 6.41 10.82
CA ALA A 104 0.51 7.76 10.97
C ALA A 104 -0.99 7.82 10.59
N GLU A 105 -1.38 7.20 9.47
CA GLU A 105 -2.78 7.15 9.02
C GLU A 105 -3.69 6.35 9.95
N VAL A 106 -3.19 5.31 10.63
CA VAL A 106 -3.94 4.62 11.69
C VAL A 106 -4.32 5.57 12.81
N GLY A 107 -3.43 6.52 13.15
CA GLY A 107 -3.67 7.57 14.14
C GLY A 107 -4.70 8.63 13.70
N LEU A 108 -5.10 8.66 12.42
CA LEU A 108 -6.07 9.60 11.88
C LEU A 108 -7.45 8.93 11.72
N THR A 109 -8.46 9.46 12.41
CA THR A 109 -9.80 8.84 12.53
C THR A 109 -10.52 8.56 11.21
N ARG A 110 -10.16 9.21 10.10
CA ARG A 110 -10.87 9.06 8.81
C ARG A 110 -10.38 7.89 7.97
N ALA A 111 -9.17 7.40 8.21
CA ALA A 111 -8.53 6.39 7.37
C ALA A 111 -8.04 5.17 8.17
N THR A 112 -8.29 5.13 9.49
CA THR A 112 -7.81 4.09 10.40
C THR A 112 -8.06 2.67 9.90
N GLU A 113 -9.29 2.32 9.54
CA GLU A 113 -9.63 0.98 9.05
C GLU A 113 -8.90 0.63 7.75
N ALA A 114 -8.90 1.56 6.80
CA ALA A 114 -8.22 1.38 5.51
C ALA A 114 -6.69 1.23 5.70
N ALA A 115 -6.08 2.01 6.59
CA ALA A 115 -4.66 1.92 6.89
C ALA A 115 -4.31 0.57 7.55
N LEU A 116 -5.13 0.09 8.50
CA LEU A 116 -4.97 -1.23 9.12
C LEU A 116 -5.12 -2.37 8.10
N ASP A 117 -6.07 -2.27 7.18
CA ASP A 117 -6.24 -3.24 6.09
C ASP A 117 -5.02 -3.26 5.17
N VAL A 118 -4.46 -2.09 4.83
CA VAL A 118 -3.24 -2.00 4.03
C VAL A 118 -2.04 -2.55 4.82
N MET A 119 -1.93 -2.28 6.13
CA MET A 119 -0.90 -2.87 6.99
C MET A 119 -0.94 -4.39 6.97
N ARG A 120 -2.13 -5.01 6.91
CA ARG A 120 -2.28 -6.48 6.80
C ARG A 120 -1.66 -7.05 5.53
N LEU A 121 -1.63 -6.25 4.45
CA LEU A 121 -1.10 -6.62 3.14
C LEU A 121 0.41 -6.37 3.00
N GLN A 122 1.02 -5.66 3.95
CA GLN A 122 2.45 -5.38 3.92
C GLN A 122 3.30 -6.60 4.27
N ARG A 123 4.59 -6.54 3.92
CA ARG A 123 5.57 -7.53 4.32
C ARG A 123 5.75 -7.48 5.84
N ARG A 124 5.75 -8.64 6.49
CA ARG A 124 5.91 -8.78 7.94
C ARG A 124 7.39 -8.71 8.35
N THR A 125 8.00 -7.55 8.14
CA THR A 125 9.39 -7.23 8.46
C THR A 125 9.53 -6.74 9.89
N GLU A 126 10.77 -6.54 10.37
CA GLU A 126 11.02 -5.98 11.71
C GLU A 126 10.43 -4.57 11.86
N ALA A 127 10.48 -3.76 10.80
CA ALA A 127 9.88 -2.42 10.80
C ALA A 127 8.35 -2.48 10.98
N TRP A 128 7.70 -3.42 10.28
CA TRP A 128 6.27 -3.68 10.41
C TRP A 128 5.92 -4.15 11.84
N GLU A 129 6.69 -5.08 12.40
CA GLU A 129 6.46 -5.58 13.76
C GLU A 129 6.62 -4.46 14.79
N ALA A 130 7.66 -3.64 14.66
CA ALA A 130 7.89 -2.50 15.55
C ALA A 130 6.74 -1.49 15.49
N ALA A 131 6.18 -1.22 14.30
CA ALA A 131 5.00 -0.36 14.14
C ALA A 131 3.76 -0.96 14.81
N CYS A 132 3.48 -2.25 14.61
CA CYS A 132 2.39 -2.92 15.30
C CYS A 132 2.56 -2.88 16.84
N VAL A 133 3.77 -3.11 17.35
CA VAL A 133 4.04 -3.01 18.79
C VAL A 133 3.79 -1.60 19.33
N ARG A 134 4.15 -0.54 18.58
CA ARG A 134 3.81 0.83 18.96
C ARG A 134 2.30 1.06 18.97
N LEU A 135 1.59 0.58 17.94
CA LEU A 135 0.14 0.71 17.82
C LEU A 135 -0.66 -0.08 18.88
N LEU A 136 -0.06 -1.06 19.57
CA LEU A 136 -0.68 -1.66 20.77
C LEU A 136 -0.90 -0.64 21.90
N ASN A 137 -0.23 0.51 21.87
CA ASN A 137 -0.44 1.60 22.83
C ASN A 137 -1.36 2.70 22.30
N HIS A 138 -2.00 2.50 21.13
CA HIS A 138 -2.94 3.47 20.58
C HIS A 138 -4.12 3.71 21.55
N PRO A 139 -4.61 4.95 21.73
CA PRO A 139 -5.68 5.25 22.68
C PRO A 139 -7.01 4.58 22.34
N ALA A 140 -7.30 4.37 21.07
CA ALA A 140 -8.53 3.76 20.60
C ALA A 140 -8.50 2.21 20.76
N PRO A 141 -9.44 1.60 21.51
CA PRO A 141 -9.45 0.16 21.76
C PRO A 141 -9.61 -0.71 20.51
N ASP A 142 -10.41 -0.26 19.55
CA ASP A 142 -10.62 -0.90 18.24
C ASP A 142 -9.32 -1.06 17.46
N VAL A 143 -8.46 -0.04 17.46
CA VAL A 143 -7.11 -0.12 16.87
C VAL A 143 -6.27 -1.18 17.59
N ARG A 144 -6.28 -1.19 18.94
CA ARG A 144 -5.53 -2.19 19.71
C ARG A 144 -6.01 -3.61 19.44
N VAL A 145 -7.32 -3.83 19.29
CA VAL A 145 -7.90 -5.12 18.89
C VAL A 145 -7.40 -5.54 17.51
N ALA A 146 -7.48 -4.64 16.52
CA ALA A 146 -7.05 -4.93 15.16
C ALA A 146 -5.56 -5.26 15.09
N VAL A 147 -4.73 -4.51 15.81
CA VAL A 147 -3.27 -4.70 15.86
C VAL A 147 -2.90 -5.99 16.59
N ALA A 148 -3.60 -6.36 17.67
CA ALA A 148 -3.42 -7.65 18.32
C ALA A 148 -3.67 -8.81 17.35
N ALA A 149 -4.70 -8.70 16.50
CA ALA A 149 -4.98 -9.70 15.46
C ALA A 149 -3.87 -9.76 14.38
N LEU A 150 -3.25 -8.64 14.02
CA LEU A 150 -2.09 -8.63 13.11
C LEU A 150 -0.89 -9.38 13.71
N LEU A 151 -0.67 -9.24 15.01
CA LEU A 151 0.44 -9.87 15.74
C LEU A 151 0.21 -11.33 16.13
N ALA A 152 -0.96 -11.89 15.84
CA ALA A 152 -1.29 -13.26 16.21
C ALA A 152 -0.28 -14.28 15.67
N HIS A 153 0.09 -15.24 16.52
CA HIS A 153 1.02 -16.34 16.19
C HIS A 153 2.45 -15.90 15.85
N ARG A 154 2.88 -14.70 16.26
CA ARG A 154 4.26 -14.24 16.11
C ARG A 154 5.04 -14.39 17.41
N SER A 155 6.08 -15.23 17.38
CA SER A 155 6.94 -15.47 18.55
C SER A 155 7.70 -14.22 18.98
N ALA A 156 8.23 -13.45 18.02
CA ALA A 156 9.04 -12.25 18.25
C ALA A 156 8.29 -11.14 19.01
N THR A 157 6.97 -11.08 18.92
CA THR A 157 6.15 -10.03 19.54
C THR A 157 5.41 -10.50 20.79
N ARG A 158 5.58 -11.76 21.22
CA ARG A 158 4.87 -12.32 22.39
C ARG A 158 5.13 -11.54 23.67
N GLU A 159 6.36 -11.08 23.88
CA GLU A 159 6.71 -10.28 25.06
C GLU A 159 5.95 -8.96 25.10
N ALA A 160 5.93 -8.23 23.99
CA ALA A 160 5.19 -6.97 23.87
C ALA A 160 3.67 -7.16 24.06
N VAL A 161 3.09 -8.20 23.45
CA VAL A 161 1.67 -8.54 23.62
C VAL A 161 1.36 -8.90 25.08
N SER A 162 2.23 -9.68 25.74
CA SER A 162 2.07 -10.06 27.14
C SER A 162 2.20 -8.86 28.08
N ALA A 163 3.16 -7.97 27.83
CA ALA A 163 3.33 -6.74 28.60
C ALA A 163 2.10 -5.84 28.48
N ARG A 164 1.52 -5.70 27.27
CA ARG A 164 0.27 -4.95 27.08
C ARG A 164 -0.91 -5.58 27.84
N LEU A 165 -1.02 -6.92 27.81
CA LEU A 165 -2.10 -7.64 28.49
C LEU A 165 -2.11 -7.40 30.01
N GLN A 166 -0.95 -7.21 30.64
CA GLN A 166 -0.84 -6.97 32.10
C GLN A 166 -1.45 -5.63 32.54
N ILE A 167 -1.58 -4.66 31.64
CA ILE A 167 -2.04 -3.30 31.94
C ILE A 167 -3.36 -2.94 31.24
N GLU A 168 -3.89 -3.83 30.40
CA GLU A 168 -5.11 -3.58 29.64
C GLU A 168 -6.34 -3.77 30.52
N THR A 169 -7.33 -2.88 30.36
CA THR A 169 -8.60 -2.91 31.10
C THR A 169 -9.79 -3.18 30.20
N ASP A 170 -9.66 -2.93 28.90
CA ASP A 170 -10.73 -3.18 27.94
C ASP A 170 -10.89 -4.69 27.67
N ILE A 171 -12.09 -5.22 27.90
CA ILE A 171 -12.38 -6.66 27.79
C ILE A 171 -12.19 -7.17 26.37
N ALA A 172 -12.55 -6.38 25.35
CA ALA A 172 -12.39 -6.79 23.95
C ALA A 172 -10.91 -6.83 23.57
N VAL A 173 -10.12 -5.86 24.04
CA VAL A 173 -8.67 -5.86 23.83
C VAL A 173 -8.01 -7.04 24.56
N ILE A 174 -8.38 -7.30 25.82
CA ILE A 174 -7.89 -8.47 26.58
C ILE A 174 -8.17 -9.78 25.81
N ALA A 175 -9.38 -9.95 25.28
CA ALA A 175 -9.74 -11.12 24.48
C ALA A 175 -8.85 -11.24 23.23
N ALA A 176 -8.62 -10.14 22.51
CA ALA A 176 -7.78 -10.12 21.32
C ALA A 176 -6.30 -10.43 21.62
N LEU A 177 -5.75 -9.87 22.70
CA LEU A 177 -4.36 -10.12 23.14
C LEU A 177 -4.18 -11.59 23.56
N ASN A 178 -5.14 -12.16 24.30
CA ASN A 178 -5.12 -13.59 24.64
C ASN A 178 -5.16 -14.47 23.39
N ALA A 179 -6.00 -14.14 22.41
CA ALA A 179 -6.05 -14.85 21.14
C ALA A 179 -4.71 -14.76 20.39
N ALA A 180 -4.06 -13.60 20.39
CA ALA A 180 -2.74 -13.42 19.76
C ALA A 180 -1.63 -14.26 20.42
N LEU A 181 -1.75 -14.54 21.73
CA LEU A 181 -0.83 -15.38 22.50
C LEU A 181 -1.12 -16.88 22.41
N ALA A 182 -2.27 -17.28 21.86
CA ALA A 182 -2.62 -18.69 21.72
C ALA A 182 -1.58 -19.43 20.86
N PRO A 183 -1.26 -20.70 21.19
CA PRO A 183 -0.47 -21.53 20.29
C PRO A 183 -1.18 -21.66 18.94
N ALA A 184 -0.40 -21.66 17.85
CA ALA A 184 -0.89 -21.85 16.48
C ALA A 184 -1.35 -23.28 16.23
#